data_AF-A0AAN8QMU7-F1
#
_entry.id   AF-A0AAN8QMU7-F1
#
_cell.length_a   1.000
_cell.length_b   1.000
_cell.length_c   1.000
_cell.angle_alpha   90.00
_cell.angle_beta   90.00
_cell.angle_gamma   90.00
#
_symmetry.space_group_name_H-M   'P 1'
#
loop_
_entity.id
_entity.type
_entity.pdbx_description
1 polymer ?
#
loop_
_entity_poly.entity_id
_entity_poly.type
_entity_poly.pdbx_seq_one_letter_code
_entity_poly.pdbx_strand_id
1 'polypeptide(L)'
;MHCLKRLRTTNAGVLQLLKHAVNSALVGSDSNVLSRSQQPFQLFCTSAALHHNSKQHHQAVNDLDQAECRNSLISGMDLLFYTITEGKEMISVSQFVSALRSTGLWTSDPRLRDCMHQLRQSMRESAGTVMMDQKLFRKCVGANILLLTQAFRRKFIIPDFEVFASNIDQLYYSTQRQEGGHVADYIPQLAKFSPDLWGVSLCTVDGQRHSAGDTKVPFCLQSCVKPLEYAIAVHEIGTEHVHRYVGKEPSGLKFNQLSLNEEDKPHNPMVNAGAIVISSLLKPNSNKAERFDYVMEYLKKIAGTEYVGFSNATFQSEKETGDRNFAIGYYLKEKKCFPENADMIAALDFYFQLCSIEVTCESGSVMAATLANGGICPITGERVLSAEAVRNTLSLMHSCGMYDFSGQFAFHVGLPAKSGVSGAVLLVVPNVMGIMCWSPPLDRVGNSVRGIHFCQELVSLFNFHNYDNLRHFARKLDPRRLSLDDRNKSVVNLMFAAYSGDVSALRRFALSAVDMEEKDYDSRTGLHVASAEGHVEAVIFLTETCKVNPHIKDRWGNTPLDDARQFGHDGVVSALTEYQRMYPCSNGSQSETEDQRKLDTVKVVV
;
A
#
# COMPACT_ATOMS: atom_id res chain seq x y z
N MET A 1 -37.59 -2.23 -30.39
CA MET A 1 -38.99 -1.81 -30.62
C MET A 1 -39.76 -1.90 -29.33
N HIS A 2 -40.59 -0.87 -29.05
CA HIS A 2 -41.71 -0.84 -28.12
C HIS A 2 -41.50 -1.29 -26.66
N CYS A 3 -41.08 -0.35 -25.82
CA CYS A 3 -41.78 -0.05 -24.57
C CYS A 3 -41.30 1.32 -24.05
N LEU A 4 -42.10 2.36 -24.25
CA LEU A 4 -42.15 3.63 -23.49
C LEU A 4 -43.04 4.63 -24.26
N LYS A 5 -44.35 4.52 -24.02
CA LYS A 5 -45.34 5.57 -24.30
C LYS A 5 -46.28 5.63 -23.10
N ARG A 6 -46.54 6.87 -22.63
CA ARG A 6 -47.33 7.33 -21.47
C ARG A 6 -46.47 7.38 -20.19
N LEU A 7 -46.23 8.52 -19.55
CA LEU A 7 -47.08 9.71 -19.37
C LEU A 7 -46.32 11.03 -19.58
N ARG A 8 -46.99 11.97 -20.26
CA ARG A 8 -46.75 13.42 -20.23
C ARG A 8 -47.58 14.04 -19.09
N THR A 9 -47.17 15.23 -18.67
CA THR A 9 -47.81 16.20 -17.74
C THR A 9 -47.64 15.82 -16.27
N THR A 10 -47.06 16.61 -15.37
CA THR A 10 -47.01 18.07 -15.12
C THR A 10 -45.61 18.41 -14.51
N ASN A 11 -45.02 19.60 -14.50
CA ASN A 11 -45.48 20.97 -14.27
C ASN A 11 -44.50 21.96 -14.93
N ALA A 12 -45.03 23.06 -15.45
CA ALA A 12 -44.29 24.20 -15.95
C ALA A 12 -43.67 24.99 -14.78
N GLY A 13 -42.38 25.32 -14.88
CA GLY A 13 -41.69 26.14 -13.85
C GLY A 13 -40.17 26.26 -14.00
N VAL A 14 -39.52 25.42 -14.82
CA VAL A 14 -38.04 25.40 -14.91
C VAL A 14 -37.50 25.99 -16.23
N LEU A 15 -38.38 26.39 -17.15
CA LEU A 15 -37.97 26.92 -18.47
C LEU A 15 -37.82 28.46 -18.51
N GLN A 16 -37.53 29.10 -17.38
CA GLN A 16 -37.40 30.56 -17.28
C GLN A 16 -36.07 31.08 -16.70
N LEU A 17 -35.13 30.20 -16.33
CA LEU A 17 -33.83 30.59 -15.75
C LEU A 17 -32.61 30.37 -16.66
N LEU A 18 -32.78 29.79 -17.85
CA LEU A 18 -31.68 29.57 -18.81
C LEU A 18 -31.71 30.49 -20.05
N LYS A 19 -32.60 31.48 -20.08
CA LYS A 19 -32.74 32.44 -21.19
C LYS A 19 -32.03 33.79 -21.00
N HIS A 20 -31.27 33.98 -19.91
CA HIS A 20 -30.64 35.27 -19.60
C HIS A 20 -29.10 35.34 -19.64
N ALA A 21 -28.39 34.30 -20.09
CA ALA A 21 -26.92 34.30 -20.11
C ALA A 21 -26.27 34.22 -21.50
N VAL A 22 -27.04 34.25 -22.60
CA VAL A 22 -26.50 34.04 -23.97
C VAL A 22 -26.71 35.24 -24.91
N ASN A 23 -27.37 36.32 -24.47
CA ASN A 23 -27.68 37.48 -25.32
C ASN A 23 -27.03 38.79 -24.88
N SER A 24 -25.72 38.78 -24.61
CA SER A 24 -24.96 40.03 -24.51
C SER A 24 -23.50 39.84 -24.96
N ALA A 25 -23.28 39.80 -26.28
CA ALA A 25 -22.12 40.35 -26.97
C ALA A 25 -22.06 39.77 -28.38
N LEU A 26 -22.78 40.35 -29.34
CA LEU A 26 -22.55 40.18 -30.79
C LEU A 26 -23.43 41.15 -31.59
N VAL A 27 -22.95 42.40 -31.77
CA VAL A 27 -23.21 43.31 -32.93
C VAL A 27 -22.06 44.34 -32.93
N GLY A 28 -21.08 44.22 -33.83
CA GLY A 28 -20.84 45.15 -34.99
C GLY A 28 -19.86 46.29 -34.61
N SER A 29 -18.87 46.75 -35.37
CA SER A 29 -18.48 46.62 -36.79
C SER A 29 -17.09 47.25 -37.02
N ASP A 30 -16.32 46.69 -37.96
CA ASP A 30 -15.33 47.28 -38.90
C ASP A 30 -14.34 48.41 -38.50
N SER A 31 -13.03 48.12 -38.59
CA SER A 31 -12.14 48.48 -39.73
C SER A 31 -10.64 48.65 -39.36
N ASN A 32 -9.79 47.97 -40.15
CA ASN A 32 -8.45 48.32 -40.63
C ASN A 32 -7.20 48.51 -39.70
N VAL A 33 -6.24 47.59 -39.92
CA VAL A 33 -4.84 47.83 -40.38
C VAL A 33 -3.66 47.73 -39.38
N LEU A 34 -2.64 46.95 -39.82
CA LEU A 34 -1.20 46.87 -39.49
C LEU A 34 -0.66 45.99 -38.34
N SER A 35 -0.19 44.80 -38.75
CA SER A 35 1.12 44.16 -38.48
C SER A 35 1.87 44.41 -37.15
N ARG A 36 2.20 43.32 -36.45
CA ARG A 36 3.61 42.90 -36.22
C ARG A 36 3.68 41.56 -35.48
N SER A 37 4.29 40.59 -36.16
CA SER A 37 4.94 39.41 -35.59
C SER A 37 6.18 39.81 -34.80
N GLN A 38 6.44 39.19 -33.65
CA GLN A 38 7.76 38.59 -33.35
C GLN A 38 7.75 37.74 -32.07
N GLN A 39 8.53 36.66 -32.19
CA GLN A 39 8.72 35.51 -31.32
C GLN A 39 9.76 35.74 -30.19
N PRO A 40 9.99 34.77 -29.28
CA PRO A 40 10.47 34.99 -27.92
C PRO A 40 12.00 35.06 -27.77
N PHE A 41 12.42 35.73 -26.69
CA PHE A 41 13.82 35.95 -26.29
C PHE A 41 14.51 34.69 -25.77
N GLN A 42 15.60 34.29 -26.46
CA GLN A 42 16.73 33.52 -25.93
C GLN A 42 17.74 34.50 -25.29
N LEU A 43 18.23 34.21 -24.07
CA LEU A 43 19.39 34.91 -23.51
C LEU A 43 20.68 34.19 -23.92
N PHE A 44 21.50 34.86 -24.70
CA PHE A 44 22.88 34.49 -25.02
C PHE A 44 23.85 35.06 -23.98
N CYS A 45 24.81 34.23 -23.58
CA CYS A 45 26.09 34.63 -23.00
C CYS A 45 27.02 35.19 -24.08
N THR A 46 27.77 36.26 -23.77
CA THR A 46 28.96 36.74 -24.50
C THR A 46 29.97 37.28 -23.48
N SER A 47 31.12 36.59 -23.27
CA SER A 47 32.48 36.87 -23.81
C SER A 47 33.20 38.06 -23.13
N ALA A 48 34.51 38.13 -22.84
CA ALA A 48 35.66 37.32 -23.24
C ALA A 48 36.89 37.63 -22.34
N ALA A 49 37.84 36.68 -22.33
CA ALA A 49 39.31 36.80 -22.29
C ALA A 49 40.05 37.67 -21.25
N LEU A 50 40.84 36.99 -20.40
CA LEU A 50 42.25 37.32 -20.12
C LEU A 50 43.00 36.03 -19.69
N HIS A 51 43.95 35.62 -20.52
CA HIS A 51 44.87 34.50 -20.28
C HIS A 51 46.02 34.97 -19.37
N HIS A 52 46.14 34.38 -18.17
CA HIS A 52 47.38 33.76 -17.64
C HIS A 52 47.20 33.34 -16.17
N ASN A 53 47.68 32.13 -15.85
CA ASN A 53 47.91 31.55 -14.50
C ASN A 53 46.68 31.25 -13.61
N SER A 54 46.01 30.11 -13.80
CA SER A 54 45.15 29.52 -12.75
C SER A 54 44.96 27.99 -12.79
N LYS A 55 45.90 27.23 -13.38
CA LYS A 55 45.80 25.75 -13.39
C LYS A 55 46.07 25.06 -12.03
N GLN A 56 46.31 25.79 -10.95
CA GLN A 56 46.42 25.24 -9.58
C GLN A 56 45.20 25.54 -8.68
N HIS A 57 44.25 26.39 -9.10
CA HIS A 57 43.09 26.73 -8.26
C HIS A 57 41.82 25.93 -8.56
N HIS A 58 41.71 25.28 -9.72
CA HIS A 58 40.53 24.48 -10.08
C HIS A 58 40.56 23.00 -9.59
N GLN A 59 41.67 22.52 -9.03
CA GLN A 59 41.70 21.23 -8.32
C GLN A 59 41.27 21.38 -6.86
N ALA A 60 41.67 22.47 -6.19
CA ALA A 60 41.35 22.69 -4.78
C ALA A 60 39.85 22.96 -4.51
N VAL A 61 39.13 23.59 -5.45
CA VAL A 61 37.70 23.92 -5.25
C VAL A 61 36.79 22.69 -5.45
N ASN A 62 37.15 21.75 -6.33
CA ASN A 62 36.46 20.46 -6.44
C ASN A 62 36.77 19.52 -5.28
N ASP A 63 37.97 19.58 -4.72
CA ASP A 63 38.34 18.81 -3.52
C ASP A 63 37.67 19.35 -2.26
N LEU A 64 37.39 20.67 -2.18
CA LEU A 64 36.66 21.30 -1.06
C LEU A 64 35.16 20.96 -1.07
N ASP A 65 34.48 20.99 -2.23
CA ASP A 65 33.07 20.58 -2.33
C ASP A 65 32.89 19.06 -2.10
N GLN A 66 33.85 18.24 -2.55
CA GLN A 66 33.86 16.80 -2.22
C GLN A 66 34.19 16.54 -0.76
N ALA A 67 35.05 17.35 -0.13
CA ALA A 67 35.38 17.26 1.29
C ALA A 67 34.22 17.73 2.17
N GLU A 68 33.47 18.77 1.80
CA GLU A 68 32.27 19.21 2.52
C GLU A 68 31.13 18.19 2.42
N CYS A 69 30.89 17.61 1.24
CA CYS A 69 29.92 16.54 1.06
C CYS A 69 30.33 15.26 1.83
N ARG A 70 31.63 14.90 1.82
CA ARG A 70 32.17 13.82 2.65
C ARG A 70 32.06 14.13 4.14
N ASN A 71 32.35 15.34 4.60
CA ASN A 71 32.24 15.74 6.00
C ASN A 71 30.78 15.74 6.47
N SER A 72 29.83 16.16 5.63
CA SER A 72 28.40 16.06 5.92
C SER A 72 27.91 14.61 5.99
N LEU A 73 28.41 13.72 5.12
CA LEU A 73 28.12 12.29 5.16
C LEU A 73 28.75 11.60 6.38
N ILE A 74 29.99 11.95 6.72
CA ILE A 74 30.68 11.47 7.93
C ILE A 74 29.91 11.90 9.19
N SER A 75 29.46 13.16 9.25
CA SER A 75 28.59 13.67 10.31
C SER A 75 27.24 12.93 10.38
N GLY A 76 26.65 12.61 9.23
CA GLY A 76 25.38 11.85 9.15
C GLY A 76 25.50 10.38 9.59
N MET A 77 26.63 9.73 9.30
CA MET A 77 26.90 8.36 9.75
C MET A 77 27.09 8.27 11.26
N ASP A 78 27.80 9.24 11.83
CA ASP A 78 28.03 9.30 13.27
C ASP A 78 26.73 9.62 14.01
N LEU A 79 25.90 10.50 13.45
CA LEU A 79 24.56 10.75 13.98
C LEU A 79 23.68 9.49 13.94
N LEU A 80 23.73 8.72 12.85
CA LEU A 80 23.01 7.46 12.75
C LEU A 80 23.50 6.45 13.80
N PHE A 81 24.82 6.36 14.02
CA PHE A 81 25.39 5.54 15.08
C PHE A 81 24.79 5.91 16.43
N TYR A 82 24.86 7.19 16.83
CA TYR A 82 24.30 7.65 18.10
C TYR A 82 22.78 7.47 18.21
N THR A 83 22.06 7.56 17.09
CA THR A 83 20.62 7.28 17.03
C THR A 83 20.33 5.81 17.35
N ILE A 84 21.15 4.89 16.83
CA ILE A 84 20.99 3.45 17.06
C ILE A 84 21.50 3.06 18.46
N THR A 85 22.56 3.70 18.94
CA THR A 85 23.19 3.38 20.23
C THR A 85 22.54 4.08 21.42
N GLU A 86 21.54 4.93 21.20
CA GLU A 86 20.93 5.78 22.23
C GLU A 86 21.98 6.57 23.02
N GLY A 87 23.02 7.05 22.33
CA GLY A 87 24.12 7.81 22.92
C GLY A 87 25.26 6.96 23.51
N LYS A 88 25.21 5.62 23.48
CA LYS A 88 26.32 4.77 23.93
C LYS A 88 27.50 4.84 22.97
N GLU A 89 28.72 4.80 23.51
CA GLU A 89 29.95 4.84 22.72
C GLU A 89 30.21 3.53 21.95
N MET A 90 29.71 2.40 22.45
CA MET A 90 29.81 1.10 21.80
C MET A 90 28.53 0.28 22.01
N ILE A 91 28.16 -0.50 20.99
CA ILE A 91 27.07 -1.48 21.06
C ILE A 91 27.54 -2.85 20.58
N SER A 92 26.88 -3.92 21.01
CA SER A 92 27.20 -5.23 20.43
C SER A 92 26.64 -5.35 19.02
N VAL A 93 27.31 -6.14 18.17
CA VAL A 93 26.78 -6.47 16.82
C VAL A 93 25.39 -7.13 16.91
N SER A 94 25.12 -7.92 17.96
CA SER A 94 23.81 -8.52 18.18
C SER A 94 22.71 -7.49 18.45
N GLN A 95 23.00 -6.42 19.19
CA GLN A 95 22.08 -5.31 19.42
C GLN A 95 21.79 -4.56 18.12
N PHE A 96 22.82 -4.28 17.31
CA PHE A 96 22.63 -3.67 15.99
C PHE A 96 21.72 -4.51 15.08
N VAL A 97 21.97 -5.83 15.01
CA VAL A 97 21.14 -6.74 14.21
C VAL A 97 19.71 -6.83 14.73
N SER A 98 19.51 -6.78 16.05
CA SER A 98 18.18 -6.74 16.65
C SER A 98 17.45 -5.45 16.32
N ALA A 99 18.13 -4.30 16.43
CA ALA A 99 17.58 -3.00 16.07
C ALA A 99 17.30 -2.88 14.56
N LEU A 100 18.08 -3.55 13.71
CA LEU A 100 17.78 -3.64 12.29
C LEU A 100 16.52 -4.47 12.04
N ARG A 101 16.36 -5.60 12.73
CA ARG A 101 15.17 -6.46 12.58
C ARG A 101 13.88 -5.76 13.04
N SER A 102 13.94 -4.90 14.06
CA SER A 102 12.76 -4.13 14.51
C SER A 102 12.26 -3.14 13.45
N THR A 103 13.12 -2.71 12.51
CA THR A 103 12.68 -1.92 11.35
C THR A 103 11.87 -2.73 10.32
N GLY A 104 11.85 -4.06 10.46
CA GLY A 104 11.23 -5.00 9.52
C GLY A 104 12.15 -5.52 8.42
N LEU A 105 13.37 -4.99 8.29
CA LEU A 105 14.34 -5.50 7.33
C LEU A 105 14.93 -6.85 7.79
N TRP A 106 15.07 -7.77 6.85
CA TRP A 106 15.73 -9.05 7.10
C TRP A 106 17.23 -8.95 6.86
N THR A 107 18.02 -9.72 7.62
CA THR A 107 19.48 -9.81 7.43
C THR A 107 19.88 -10.50 6.11
N SER A 108 18.93 -11.12 5.42
CA SER A 108 19.11 -11.72 4.09
C SER A 108 18.80 -10.75 2.94
N ASP A 109 18.39 -9.51 3.23
CA ASP A 109 18.09 -8.51 2.20
C ASP A 109 19.31 -8.30 1.28
N PRO A 110 19.17 -8.51 -0.05
CA PRO A 110 20.27 -8.31 -1.00
C PRO A 110 20.91 -6.92 -0.94
N ARG A 111 20.14 -5.88 -0.60
CA ARG A 111 20.63 -4.49 -0.46
C ARG A 111 21.46 -4.29 0.81
N LEU A 112 21.48 -5.25 1.73
CA LEU A 112 22.29 -5.23 2.96
C LEU A 112 23.47 -6.21 2.91
N ARG A 113 23.70 -6.89 1.78
CA ARG A 113 24.71 -7.94 1.64
C ARG A 113 26.10 -7.50 2.08
N ASP A 114 26.54 -6.32 1.66
CA ASP A 114 27.89 -5.82 1.95
C ASP A 114 28.05 -5.50 3.44
N CYS A 115 27.06 -4.84 4.05
CA CYS A 115 27.01 -4.61 5.49
C CYS A 115 27.07 -5.92 6.29
N MET A 116 26.23 -6.90 5.94
CA MET A 116 26.20 -8.19 6.63
C MET A 116 27.49 -8.98 6.41
N HIS A 117 28.14 -8.86 5.24
CA HIS A 117 29.43 -9.48 4.97
C HIS A 117 30.54 -8.89 5.85
N GLN A 118 30.63 -7.56 5.93
CA GLN A 118 31.61 -6.87 6.79
C GLN A 118 31.40 -7.17 8.28
N LEU A 119 30.15 -7.24 8.74
CA LEU A 119 29.82 -7.63 10.12
C LEU A 119 30.28 -9.07 10.40
N ARG A 120 29.96 -10.02 9.51
CA ARG A 120 30.38 -11.43 9.66
C ARG A 120 31.91 -11.58 9.63
N GLN A 121 32.60 -10.82 8.79
CA GLN A 121 34.07 -10.82 8.75
C GLN A 121 34.64 -10.36 10.09
N SER A 122 34.14 -9.25 10.62
CA SER A 122 34.60 -8.68 11.90
C SER A 122 34.32 -9.61 13.09
N MET A 123 33.22 -10.36 13.03
CA MET A 123 32.89 -11.43 14.00
C MET A 123 33.82 -12.63 13.92
N ARG A 124 34.35 -12.98 12.74
CA ARG A 124 35.30 -14.09 12.58
C ARG A 124 36.71 -13.72 13.05
N GLU A 125 37.10 -12.46 12.91
CA GLU A 125 38.40 -11.94 13.32
C GLU A 125 38.52 -11.79 14.85
N SER A 126 37.40 -11.82 15.58
CA SER A 126 37.37 -11.63 17.03
C SER A 126 36.99 -12.92 17.77
N ALA A 127 37.70 -13.27 18.83
CA ALA A 127 37.44 -14.48 19.63
C ALA A 127 36.27 -14.35 20.64
N GLY A 128 35.52 -13.25 20.62
CA GLY A 128 34.45 -12.95 21.60
C GLY A 128 33.38 -11.99 21.06
N THR A 129 32.48 -11.54 21.94
CA THR A 129 31.41 -10.60 21.58
C THR A 129 32.01 -9.32 20.98
N VAL A 130 31.75 -9.10 19.69
CA VAL A 130 32.24 -7.91 18.99
C VAL A 130 31.45 -6.69 19.44
N MET A 131 32.18 -5.76 20.06
CA MET A 131 31.71 -4.41 20.33
C MET A 131 31.99 -3.56 19.09
N MET A 132 30.97 -2.85 18.64
CA MET A 132 31.00 -1.98 17.49
C MET A 132 31.16 -0.54 17.97
N ASP A 133 32.32 0.03 17.67
CA ASP A 133 32.59 1.45 17.79
C ASP A 133 32.19 2.19 16.48
N GLN A 134 32.33 3.52 16.46
CA GLN A 134 32.01 4.34 15.28
C GLN A 134 32.85 3.96 14.05
N LYS A 135 34.10 3.54 14.24
CA LYS A 135 34.99 3.18 13.13
C LYS A 135 34.54 1.89 12.48
N LEU A 136 34.23 0.87 13.28
CA LEU A 136 33.69 -0.39 12.80
C LEU A 136 32.31 -0.18 12.16
N PHE A 137 31.46 0.64 12.78
CA PHE A 137 30.16 0.99 12.20
C PHE A 137 30.31 1.60 10.80
N ARG A 138 31.14 2.64 10.64
CA ARG A 138 31.39 3.28 9.34
C ARG A 138 31.90 2.29 8.29
N LYS A 139 32.80 1.37 8.68
CA LYS A 139 33.30 0.30 7.81
C LYS A 139 32.17 -0.64 7.36
N CYS A 140 31.28 -1.01 8.27
CA CYS A 140 30.21 -1.96 7.99
C CYS A 140 29.04 -1.33 7.22
N VAL A 141 28.59 -0.12 7.57
CA VAL A 141 27.36 0.46 7.01
C VAL A 141 27.58 1.36 5.80
N GLY A 142 28.83 1.70 5.46
CA GLY A 142 29.16 2.69 4.43
C GLY A 142 28.48 2.47 3.06
N ALA A 143 28.47 1.22 2.57
CA ALA A 143 27.85 0.90 1.28
C ALA A 143 26.31 0.95 1.30
N ASN A 144 25.68 0.80 2.47
CA ASN A 144 24.23 0.63 2.62
C ASN A 144 23.60 1.75 3.47
N ILE A 145 24.32 2.86 3.65
CA ILE A 145 23.96 3.93 4.58
C ILE A 145 22.62 4.58 4.25
N LEU A 146 22.28 4.74 2.97
CA LEU A 146 21.02 5.39 2.56
C LEU A 146 19.80 4.59 3.02
N LEU A 147 19.81 3.26 2.80
CA LEU A 147 18.74 2.37 3.23
C LEU A 147 18.63 2.32 4.75
N LEU A 148 19.76 2.18 5.45
CA LEU A 148 19.78 2.16 6.92
C LEU A 148 19.32 3.50 7.51
N THR A 149 19.68 4.62 6.89
CA THR A 149 19.21 5.95 7.29
C THR A 149 17.70 6.07 7.14
N GLN A 150 17.11 5.54 6.07
CA GLN A 150 15.66 5.51 5.91
C GLN A 150 14.99 4.62 6.98
N ALA A 151 15.55 3.44 7.23
CA ALA A 151 15.05 2.48 8.21
C ALA A 151 15.00 3.08 9.63
N PHE A 152 16.14 3.56 10.13
CA PHE A 152 16.23 4.04 11.51
C PHE A 152 15.62 5.43 11.73
N ARG A 153 15.45 6.24 10.68
CA ARG A 153 14.68 7.49 10.75
C ARG A 153 13.16 7.29 10.61
N ARG A 154 12.70 6.04 10.61
CA ARG A 154 11.28 5.67 10.45
C ARG A 154 10.66 6.29 9.19
N LYS A 155 11.43 6.33 8.09
CA LYS A 155 11.01 6.89 6.79
C LYS A 155 10.43 5.83 5.85
N PHE A 156 10.40 4.57 6.26
CA PHE A 156 9.68 3.55 5.52
C PHE A 156 8.18 3.79 5.54
N ILE A 157 7.51 3.22 4.54
CA ILE A 157 6.08 3.31 4.30
C ILE A 157 5.26 2.82 5.49
N ILE A 158 5.80 1.92 6.30
CA ILE A 158 5.26 1.55 7.61
C ILE A 158 6.32 1.88 8.68
N PRO A 159 6.19 3.05 9.35
CA PRO A 159 7.17 3.49 10.35
C PRO A 159 7.28 2.58 11.57
N ASP A 160 6.14 2.20 12.17
CA ASP A 160 6.05 1.39 13.39
C ASP A 160 5.78 -0.09 13.04
N PHE A 161 6.75 -0.74 12.39
CA PHE A 161 6.56 -2.06 11.79
C PHE A 161 6.28 -3.18 12.78
N GLU A 162 6.87 -3.17 13.98
CA GLU A 162 6.62 -4.21 14.99
C GLU A 162 5.15 -4.25 15.45
N VAL A 163 4.54 -3.08 15.65
CA VAL A 163 3.11 -2.97 16.01
C VAL A 163 2.24 -3.45 14.86
N PHE A 164 2.58 -3.06 13.64
CA PHE A 164 1.89 -3.54 12.44
C PHE A 164 1.99 -5.07 12.30
N ALA A 165 3.18 -5.65 12.47
CA ALA A 165 3.42 -7.09 12.43
C ALA A 165 2.59 -7.84 13.49
N SER A 166 2.52 -7.30 14.71
CA SER A 166 1.68 -7.88 15.78
C SER A 166 0.19 -7.88 15.42
N ASN A 167 -0.32 -6.83 14.76
CA ASN A 167 -1.70 -6.81 14.26
C ASN A 167 -1.90 -7.87 13.16
N ILE A 168 -0.92 -8.07 12.28
CA ILE A 168 -0.99 -9.13 11.26
C ILE A 168 -1.02 -10.53 11.90
N ASP A 169 -0.26 -10.76 12.97
CA ASP A 169 -0.31 -12.02 13.71
C ASP A 169 -1.70 -12.27 14.30
N GLN A 170 -2.35 -11.23 14.84
CA GLN A 170 -3.73 -11.34 15.35
C GLN A 170 -4.72 -11.73 14.24
N LEU A 171 -4.61 -11.11 13.05
CA LEU A 171 -5.42 -11.48 11.89
C LEU A 171 -5.15 -12.93 11.44
N TYR A 172 -3.89 -13.35 11.45
CA TYR A 172 -3.50 -14.73 11.15
C TYR A 172 -4.16 -15.73 12.12
N TYR A 173 -4.09 -15.50 13.43
CA TYR A 173 -4.67 -16.39 14.44
C TYR A 173 -6.20 -16.36 14.46
N SER A 174 -6.83 -15.23 14.12
CA SER A 174 -8.28 -15.12 13.96
C SER A 174 -8.77 -16.03 12.82
N THR A 175 -8.12 -15.89 11.66
CA THR A 175 -8.49 -16.60 10.44
C THR A 175 -8.08 -18.07 10.41
N GLN A 176 -7.07 -18.47 11.19
CA GLN A 176 -6.68 -19.87 11.36
C GLN A 176 -7.84 -20.76 11.84
N ARG A 177 -8.79 -20.19 12.60
CA ARG A 177 -9.98 -20.89 13.15
C ARG A 177 -11.04 -21.23 12.10
N GLN A 178 -10.89 -20.74 10.86
CA GLN A 178 -11.79 -21.12 9.77
C GLN A 178 -11.44 -22.53 9.30
N GLU A 179 -12.37 -23.45 9.50
CA GLU A 179 -12.25 -24.88 9.12
C GLU A 179 -13.07 -25.24 7.86
N GLY A 180 -13.71 -24.25 7.24
CA GLY A 180 -14.51 -24.44 6.04
C GLY A 180 -13.68 -24.69 4.77
N GLY A 181 -14.35 -25.21 3.75
CA GLY A 181 -13.79 -25.43 2.42
C GLY A 181 -13.32 -26.86 2.17
N HIS A 182 -12.86 -27.12 0.94
CA HIS A 182 -12.36 -28.42 0.52
C HIS A 182 -11.07 -28.26 -0.28
N VAL A 183 -10.09 -29.15 -0.06
CA VAL A 183 -8.86 -29.18 -0.84
C VAL A 183 -9.18 -29.59 -2.28
N ALA A 184 -8.55 -28.93 -3.26
CA ALA A 184 -8.69 -29.30 -4.66
C ALA A 184 -8.18 -30.73 -4.89
N ASP A 185 -9.07 -31.63 -5.32
CA ASP A 185 -8.80 -33.06 -5.47
C ASP A 185 -8.78 -33.55 -6.93
N TYR A 186 -9.24 -32.72 -7.88
CA TYR A 186 -9.24 -33.05 -9.30
C TYR A 186 -7.82 -33.20 -9.90
N ILE A 187 -6.81 -32.63 -9.25
CA ILE A 187 -5.38 -32.88 -9.52
C ILE A 187 -4.81 -33.63 -8.31
N PRO A 188 -4.39 -34.90 -8.46
CA PRO A 188 -3.84 -35.71 -7.37
C PRO A 188 -2.70 -35.05 -6.59
N GLN A 189 -1.91 -34.18 -7.21
CA GLN A 189 -0.80 -33.47 -6.59
C GLN A 189 -1.30 -32.40 -5.61
N LEU A 190 -2.42 -31.74 -5.89
CA LEU A 190 -3.02 -30.75 -4.98
C LEU A 190 -3.71 -31.42 -3.79
N ALA A 191 -4.28 -32.61 -4.01
CA ALA A 191 -4.91 -33.42 -2.96
C ALA A 191 -3.95 -33.87 -1.84
N LYS A 192 -2.63 -33.80 -2.07
CA LYS A 192 -1.60 -34.19 -1.09
C LYS A 192 -1.43 -33.16 0.02
N PHE A 193 -1.83 -31.92 -0.18
CA PHE A 193 -1.66 -30.88 0.83
C PHE A 193 -2.65 -31.07 1.97
N SER A 194 -2.16 -30.93 3.20
CA SER A 194 -3.02 -30.98 4.38
C SER A 194 -3.96 -29.76 4.40
N PRO A 195 -5.25 -29.94 4.74
CA PRO A 195 -6.18 -28.83 4.94
C PRO A 195 -5.78 -27.89 6.10
N ASP A 196 -4.91 -28.36 7.01
CA ASP A 196 -4.50 -27.58 8.17
C ASP A 196 -3.46 -26.51 7.84
N LEU A 197 -2.81 -26.61 6.67
CA LEU A 197 -1.75 -25.68 6.26
C LEU A 197 -2.29 -24.26 6.12
N TRP A 198 -1.62 -23.30 6.76
CA TRP A 198 -1.98 -21.89 6.68
C TRP A 198 -0.73 -21.03 6.80
N GLY A 199 -0.45 -20.22 5.76
CA GLY A 199 0.68 -19.31 5.75
C GLY A 199 0.31 -17.93 5.21
N VAL A 200 0.80 -16.89 5.88
CA VAL A 200 0.70 -15.50 5.43
C VAL A 200 2.08 -14.87 5.45
N SER A 201 2.50 -14.28 4.33
CA SER A 201 3.71 -13.47 4.27
C SER A 201 3.42 -12.13 3.61
N LEU A 202 4.09 -11.09 4.08
CA LEU A 202 4.03 -9.75 3.51
C LEU A 202 5.41 -9.18 3.25
N CYS A 203 5.49 -8.31 2.25
CA CYS A 203 6.66 -7.53 1.90
C CYS A 203 6.22 -6.10 1.55
N THR A 204 6.75 -5.08 2.22
CA THR A 204 6.46 -3.68 1.89
C THR A 204 7.27 -3.22 0.67
N VAL A 205 6.86 -2.10 0.06
CA VAL A 205 7.61 -1.50 -1.06
C VAL A 205 9.04 -1.07 -0.69
N ASP A 206 9.32 -0.89 0.61
CA ASP A 206 10.66 -0.61 1.13
C ASP A 206 11.47 -1.87 1.50
N GLY A 207 10.86 -3.05 1.42
CA GLY A 207 11.48 -4.34 1.73
C GLY A 207 11.36 -4.78 3.18
N GLN A 208 10.47 -4.16 3.98
CA GLN A 208 10.13 -4.68 5.31
C GLN A 208 9.30 -5.96 5.15
N ARG A 209 9.57 -7.00 5.94
CA ARG A 209 8.99 -8.33 5.77
C ARG A 209 8.55 -8.95 7.08
N HIS A 210 7.39 -9.59 7.05
CA HIS A 210 6.85 -10.37 8.17
C HIS A 210 6.12 -11.60 7.63
N SER A 211 6.17 -12.70 8.39
CA SER A 211 5.64 -14.00 7.98
C SER A 211 5.07 -14.74 9.19
N ALA A 212 3.88 -15.32 9.06
CA ALA A 212 3.20 -16.11 10.08
C ALA A 212 2.66 -17.43 9.49
N GLY A 213 2.89 -18.54 10.20
CA GLY A 213 2.44 -19.88 9.79
C GLY A 213 3.37 -20.60 8.79
N ASP A 214 2.79 -21.47 7.97
CA ASP A 214 3.44 -22.40 7.04
C ASP A 214 4.00 -21.70 5.77
N THR A 215 4.78 -20.64 5.96
CA THR A 215 5.16 -19.70 4.90
C THR A 215 6.29 -20.14 3.99
N LYS A 216 7.04 -21.18 4.39
CA LYS A 216 8.21 -21.72 3.68
C LYS A 216 7.91 -22.99 2.90
N VAL A 217 6.68 -23.50 3.00
CA VAL A 217 6.24 -24.68 2.24
C VAL A 217 6.07 -24.27 0.77
N PRO A 218 6.73 -24.95 -0.18
CA PRO A 218 6.52 -24.71 -1.60
C PRO A 218 5.14 -25.20 -2.04
N PHE A 219 4.47 -24.41 -2.88
CA PHE A 219 3.22 -24.77 -3.54
C PHE A 219 3.16 -24.19 -4.95
N CYS A 220 2.37 -24.80 -5.82
CA CYS A 220 2.21 -24.32 -7.20
C CYS A 220 1.41 -23.01 -7.23
N LEU A 221 1.86 -22.02 -8.00
CA LEU A 221 1.18 -20.74 -8.19
C LEU A 221 -0.21 -20.91 -8.80
N GLN A 222 -0.38 -21.88 -9.70
CA GLN A 222 -1.63 -22.08 -10.42
C GLN A 222 -2.05 -20.76 -11.10
N SER A 223 -3.35 -20.44 -11.09
CA SER A 223 -3.88 -19.19 -11.65
C SER A 223 -3.26 -17.90 -11.09
N CYS A 224 -2.50 -17.92 -9.99
CA CYS A 224 -1.74 -16.74 -9.52
C CYS A 224 -0.60 -16.35 -10.47
N VAL A 225 -0.20 -17.19 -11.42
CA VAL A 225 0.81 -16.85 -12.44
C VAL A 225 0.26 -15.93 -13.54
N LYS A 226 -1.05 -16.00 -13.83
CA LYS A 226 -1.68 -15.27 -14.95
C LYS A 226 -1.44 -13.74 -14.94
N PRO A 227 -1.53 -13.03 -13.80
CA PRO A 227 -1.21 -11.61 -13.74
C PRO A 227 0.27 -11.32 -14.05
N LEU A 228 1.18 -12.20 -13.60
CA LEU A 228 2.62 -12.05 -13.80
C LEU A 228 2.98 -12.29 -15.27
N GLU A 229 2.39 -13.33 -15.86
CA GLU A 229 2.51 -13.64 -17.29
C GLU A 229 2.03 -12.48 -18.16
N TYR A 230 0.85 -11.92 -17.86
CA TYR A 230 0.31 -10.74 -18.55
C TYR A 230 1.20 -9.51 -18.37
N ALA A 231 1.73 -9.27 -17.17
CA ALA A 231 2.63 -8.16 -16.92
C ALA A 231 3.92 -8.26 -17.76
N ILE A 232 4.49 -9.47 -17.87
CA ILE A 232 5.68 -9.72 -18.70
C ILE A 232 5.34 -9.47 -20.18
N ALA A 233 4.19 -9.95 -20.66
CA ALA A 233 3.77 -9.72 -22.04
C ALA A 233 3.60 -8.22 -22.33
N VAL A 234 2.87 -7.47 -21.51
CA VAL A 234 2.71 -6.01 -21.71
C VAL A 234 4.05 -5.28 -21.60
N HIS A 235 4.95 -5.70 -20.71
CA HIS A 235 6.27 -5.11 -20.59
C HIS A 235 7.10 -5.25 -21.88
N GLU A 236 7.04 -6.41 -22.53
CA GLU A 236 7.84 -6.72 -23.73
C GLU A 236 7.26 -6.15 -25.02
N ILE A 237 5.96 -6.34 -25.24
CA ILE A 237 5.31 -6.07 -26.55
C ILE A 237 4.30 -4.91 -26.49
N GLY A 238 4.04 -4.35 -25.31
CA GLY A 238 3.16 -3.20 -25.12
C GLY A 238 1.67 -3.55 -25.05
N THR A 239 0.90 -2.68 -24.39
CA THR A 239 -0.54 -2.86 -24.14
C THR A 239 -1.34 -3.01 -25.43
N GLU A 240 -1.06 -2.16 -26.43
CA GLU A 240 -1.79 -2.16 -27.69
C GLU A 240 -1.66 -3.48 -28.44
N HIS A 241 -0.47 -4.10 -28.44
CA HIS A 241 -0.28 -5.38 -29.12
C HIS A 241 -0.99 -6.51 -28.37
N VAL A 242 -0.81 -6.60 -27.05
CA VAL A 242 -1.44 -7.64 -26.21
C VAL A 242 -2.96 -7.62 -26.37
N HIS A 243 -3.58 -6.43 -26.30
CA HIS A 243 -5.03 -6.30 -26.33
C HIS A 243 -5.68 -6.37 -27.72
N ARG A 244 -4.89 -6.60 -28.79
CA ARG A 244 -5.44 -7.10 -30.05
C ARG A 244 -5.97 -8.52 -29.91
N TYR A 245 -5.44 -9.30 -28.97
CA TYR A 245 -5.75 -10.71 -28.81
C TYR A 245 -6.60 -11.01 -27.56
N VAL A 246 -6.55 -10.18 -26.53
CA VAL A 246 -7.32 -10.37 -25.28
C VAL A 246 -8.04 -9.08 -24.87
N GLY A 247 -9.26 -9.21 -24.36
CA GLY A 247 -10.05 -8.10 -23.82
C GLY A 247 -9.51 -7.53 -22.51
N LYS A 248 -10.25 -6.56 -21.97
CA LYS A 248 -9.90 -5.79 -20.75
C LYS A 248 -10.99 -5.86 -19.68
N GLU A 249 -12.07 -6.60 -19.93
CA GLU A 249 -13.29 -6.50 -19.14
C GLU A 249 -13.65 -7.83 -18.46
N PRO A 250 -14.36 -7.79 -17.32
CA PRO A 250 -14.90 -8.99 -16.73
C PRO A 250 -15.95 -9.61 -17.66
N SER A 251 -16.05 -10.94 -17.66
CA SER A 251 -17.02 -11.65 -18.50
C SER A 251 -18.48 -11.47 -18.03
N GLY A 252 -18.71 -11.22 -16.73
CA GLY A 252 -20.04 -11.27 -16.11
C GLY A 252 -20.68 -12.68 -16.09
N LEU A 253 -19.97 -13.67 -16.63
CA LEU A 253 -20.37 -15.08 -16.72
C LEU A 253 -19.52 -15.91 -15.77
N LYS A 254 -20.04 -17.09 -15.39
CA LYS A 254 -19.26 -18.05 -14.59
C LYS A 254 -17.92 -18.34 -15.25
N PHE A 255 -16.84 -18.38 -14.49
CA PHE A 255 -15.50 -18.72 -14.98
C PHE A 255 -15.46 -20.10 -15.67
N ASN A 256 -16.43 -20.97 -15.31
CA ASN A 256 -17.02 -22.15 -15.98
C ASN A 256 -17.11 -22.12 -17.52
N GLN A 257 -17.59 -21.01 -18.05
CA GLN A 257 -18.23 -20.99 -19.34
C GLN A 257 -17.22 -20.73 -20.46
N LEU A 258 -17.24 -21.59 -21.48
CA LEU A 258 -16.53 -21.35 -22.74
C LEU A 258 -17.22 -20.17 -23.44
N SER A 259 -16.65 -18.98 -23.31
CA SER A 259 -17.18 -17.76 -23.93
C SER A 259 -16.05 -16.84 -24.38
N LEU A 260 -16.29 -16.17 -25.50
CA LEU A 260 -15.52 -15.03 -25.99
C LEU A 260 -16.39 -13.79 -25.88
N ASN A 261 -15.78 -12.61 -25.99
CA ASN A 261 -16.50 -11.36 -26.12
C ASN A 261 -17.07 -11.19 -27.54
N GLU A 262 -17.77 -10.08 -27.78
CA GLU A 262 -18.38 -9.77 -29.09
C GLU A 262 -17.34 -9.60 -30.22
N GLU A 263 -16.07 -9.40 -29.88
CA GLU A 263 -14.96 -9.27 -30.83
C GLU A 263 -14.21 -10.60 -31.07
N ASP A 264 -14.79 -11.74 -30.65
CA ASP A 264 -14.17 -13.07 -30.74
C ASP A 264 -12.80 -13.16 -30.01
N LYS A 265 -12.64 -12.43 -28.89
CA LYS A 265 -11.46 -12.48 -28.01
C LYS A 265 -11.82 -13.03 -26.63
N PRO A 266 -10.89 -13.66 -25.89
CA PRO A 266 -11.09 -13.92 -24.48
C PRO A 266 -11.32 -12.62 -23.72
N HIS A 267 -12.20 -12.64 -22.71
CA HIS A 267 -12.64 -11.44 -22.00
C HIS A 267 -11.50 -10.65 -21.33
N ASN A 268 -10.55 -11.35 -20.70
CA ASN A 268 -9.42 -10.75 -19.98
C ASN A 268 -8.32 -11.82 -19.74
N PRO A 269 -7.09 -11.42 -19.39
CA PRO A 269 -5.99 -12.37 -19.12
C PRO A 269 -6.13 -13.17 -17.81
N MET A 270 -7.08 -12.81 -16.92
CA MET A 270 -7.24 -13.49 -15.63
C MET A 270 -8.03 -14.80 -15.73
N VAL A 271 -8.73 -15.03 -16.85
CA VAL A 271 -9.38 -16.30 -17.19
C VAL A 271 -8.47 -17.21 -18.01
N ASN A 272 -8.72 -18.53 -17.98
CA ASN A 272 -7.87 -19.52 -18.65
C ASN A 272 -7.68 -19.25 -20.15
N ALA A 273 -8.77 -18.91 -20.86
CA ALA A 273 -8.71 -18.61 -22.30
C ALA A 273 -7.79 -17.42 -22.60
N GLY A 274 -7.83 -16.36 -21.79
CA GLY A 274 -6.96 -15.21 -21.94
C GLY A 274 -5.51 -15.56 -21.64
N ALA A 275 -5.25 -16.28 -20.55
CA ALA A 275 -3.90 -16.73 -20.20
C ALA A 275 -3.27 -17.61 -21.30
N ILE A 276 -4.01 -18.57 -21.88
CA ILE A 276 -3.52 -19.40 -23.00
C ILE A 276 -3.15 -18.54 -24.22
N VAL A 277 -3.95 -17.50 -24.52
CA VAL A 277 -3.62 -16.55 -25.59
C VAL A 277 -2.36 -15.75 -25.22
N ILE A 278 -2.22 -15.24 -23.99
CA ILE A 278 -1.00 -14.56 -23.55
C ILE A 278 0.22 -15.47 -23.66
N SER A 279 0.10 -16.75 -23.30
CA SER A 279 1.18 -17.73 -23.41
C SER A 279 1.70 -17.80 -24.85
N SER A 280 0.82 -17.70 -25.86
CA SER A 280 1.21 -17.69 -27.27
C SER A 280 1.99 -16.45 -27.72
N LEU A 281 1.88 -15.33 -26.99
CA LEU A 281 2.54 -14.06 -27.31
C LEU A 281 3.97 -13.97 -26.77
N LEU A 282 4.31 -14.79 -25.77
CA LEU A 282 5.61 -14.74 -25.10
C LEU A 282 6.68 -15.50 -25.89
N LYS A 283 7.67 -14.75 -26.40
CA LYS A 283 8.82 -15.25 -27.18
C LYS A 283 8.41 -16.30 -28.23
N PRO A 284 7.54 -15.94 -29.21
CA PRO A 284 6.95 -16.90 -30.15
C PRO A 284 7.96 -17.57 -31.09
N ASN A 285 9.13 -16.94 -31.30
CA ASN A 285 10.19 -17.46 -32.16
C ASN A 285 11.21 -18.34 -31.42
N SER A 286 11.07 -18.50 -30.11
CA SER A 286 11.96 -19.30 -29.27
C SER A 286 11.42 -20.72 -29.09
N ASN A 287 12.31 -21.67 -28.79
CA ASN A 287 11.89 -23.03 -28.49
C ASN A 287 11.23 -23.12 -27.09
N LYS A 288 10.55 -24.24 -26.79
CA LYS A 288 9.80 -24.41 -25.54
C LYS A 288 10.65 -24.20 -24.27
N ALA A 289 11.90 -24.65 -24.27
CA ALA A 289 12.79 -24.53 -23.11
C ALA A 289 13.21 -23.07 -22.89
N GLU A 290 13.65 -22.38 -23.95
CA GLU A 290 14.03 -20.96 -23.91
C GLU A 290 12.89 -20.07 -23.41
N ARG A 291 11.66 -20.36 -23.83
CA ARG A 291 10.46 -19.62 -23.39
C ARG A 291 10.22 -19.78 -21.88
N PHE A 292 10.41 -20.99 -21.37
CA PHE A 292 10.27 -21.29 -19.96
C PHE A 292 11.38 -20.65 -19.12
N ASP A 293 12.64 -20.79 -19.54
CA ASP A 293 13.78 -20.16 -18.87
C ASP A 293 13.64 -18.63 -18.82
N TYR A 294 13.14 -18.04 -19.91
CA TYR A 294 12.89 -16.61 -20.00
C TYR A 294 11.85 -16.13 -18.97
N VAL A 295 10.70 -16.80 -18.87
CA VAL A 295 9.69 -16.44 -17.85
C VAL A 295 10.19 -16.71 -16.44
N MET A 296 10.90 -17.82 -16.22
CA MET A 296 11.51 -18.14 -14.93
C MET A 296 12.54 -17.08 -14.49
N GLU A 297 13.32 -16.51 -15.41
CA GLU A 297 14.24 -15.41 -15.11
C GLU A 297 13.49 -14.16 -14.64
N TYR A 298 12.40 -13.79 -15.32
CA TYR A 298 11.55 -12.68 -14.88
C TYR A 298 10.95 -12.95 -13.50
N LEU A 299 10.38 -14.13 -13.25
CA LEU A 299 9.80 -14.47 -11.96
C LEU A 299 10.84 -14.43 -10.83
N LYS A 300 12.07 -14.89 -11.07
CA LYS A 300 13.18 -14.77 -10.11
C LYS A 300 13.53 -13.32 -9.83
N LYS A 301 13.55 -12.44 -10.83
CA LYS A 301 13.76 -10.99 -10.65
C LYS A 301 12.61 -10.35 -9.85
N ILE A 302 11.36 -10.67 -10.19
CA ILE A 302 10.16 -10.19 -9.48
C ILE A 302 10.15 -10.65 -8.01
N ALA A 303 10.61 -11.88 -7.73
CA ALA A 303 10.75 -12.42 -6.38
C ALA A 303 12.04 -12.00 -5.65
N GLY A 304 12.90 -11.16 -6.26
CA GLY A 304 14.16 -10.73 -5.66
C GLY A 304 15.12 -11.87 -5.33
N THR A 305 15.18 -12.88 -6.21
CA THR A 305 16.01 -14.11 -6.10
C THR A 305 15.64 -15.06 -4.95
N GLU A 306 14.47 -14.87 -4.34
CA GLU A 306 13.85 -15.87 -3.46
C GLU A 306 13.46 -17.14 -4.24
N TYR A 307 12.93 -18.14 -3.52
CA TYR A 307 12.57 -19.43 -4.10
C TYR A 307 11.54 -19.30 -5.25
N VAL A 308 11.92 -19.74 -6.45
CA VAL A 308 11.03 -19.96 -7.59
C VAL A 308 11.41 -21.31 -8.19
N GLY A 309 10.53 -22.30 -8.00
CA GLY A 309 10.70 -23.69 -8.40
C GLY A 309 9.75 -24.12 -9.52
N PHE A 310 9.73 -25.42 -9.79
CA PHE A 310 8.86 -26.01 -10.81
C PHE A 310 8.50 -27.46 -10.45
N SER A 311 7.21 -27.76 -10.46
CA SER A 311 6.72 -29.12 -10.22
C SER A 311 6.39 -29.81 -11.54
N ASN A 312 7.32 -30.65 -12.01
CA ASN A 312 7.03 -31.52 -13.16
C ASN A 312 5.87 -32.48 -12.88
N ALA A 313 5.69 -32.91 -11.62
CA ALA A 313 4.60 -33.80 -11.24
C ALA A 313 3.22 -33.13 -11.43
N THR A 314 3.07 -31.87 -11.00
CA THR A 314 1.84 -31.10 -11.21
C THR A 314 1.63 -30.82 -12.69
N PHE A 315 2.70 -30.49 -13.42
CA PHE A 315 2.63 -30.24 -14.87
C PHE A 315 2.07 -31.43 -15.65
N GLN A 316 2.60 -32.64 -15.41
CA GLN A 316 2.11 -33.84 -16.10
C GLN A 316 0.64 -34.11 -15.74
N SER A 317 0.27 -33.98 -14.47
CA SER A 317 -1.11 -34.23 -14.06
C SER A 317 -2.10 -33.20 -14.59
N GLU A 318 -1.73 -31.92 -14.60
CA GLU A 318 -2.55 -30.87 -15.22
C GLU A 318 -2.74 -31.09 -16.71
N LYS A 319 -1.69 -31.54 -17.39
CA LYS A 319 -1.76 -31.85 -18.81
C LYS A 319 -2.66 -33.06 -19.09
N GLU A 320 -2.55 -34.12 -18.30
CA GLU A 320 -3.37 -35.33 -18.44
C GLU A 320 -4.85 -35.10 -18.11
N THR A 321 -5.15 -34.23 -17.15
CA THR A 321 -6.52 -33.92 -16.70
C THR A 321 -7.08 -32.63 -17.31
N GLY A 322 -6.34 -32.02 -18.24
CA GLY A 322 -6.57 -30.68 -18.77
C GLY A 322 -7.59 -30.57 -19.90
N ASP A 323 -8.51 -31.52 -20.05
CA ASP A 323 -9.46 -31.63 -21.18
C ASP A 323 -10.17 -30.32 -21.51
N ARG A 324 -10.58 -29.58 -20.47
CA ARG A 324 -11.24 -28.30 -20.64
C ARG A 324 -10.35 -27.25 -21.27
N ASN A 325 -9.07 -27.20 -20.91
CA ASN A 325 -8.13 -26.26 -21.51
C ASN A 325 -7.78 -26.67 -22.95
N PHE A 326 -7.79 -27.96 -23.28
CA PHE A 326 -7.74 -28.42 -24.68
C PHE A 326 -8.96 -27.95 -25.48
N ALA A 327 -10.17 -28.09 -24.93
CA ALA A 327 -11.39 -27.59 -25.59
C ALA A 327 -11.33 -26.07 -25.82
N ILE A 328 -10.86 -25.31 -24.83
CA ILE A 328 -10.58 -23.86 -24.98
C ILE A 328 -9.59 -23.62 -26.12
N GLY A 329 -8.46 -24.34 -26.13
CA GLY A 329 -7.42 -24.20 -27.14
C GLY A 329 -7.94 -24.43 -28.57
N TYR A 330 -8.67 -25.51 -28.80
CA TYR A 330 -9.27 -25.79 -30.11
C TYR A 330 -10.31 -24.75 -30.51
N TYR A 331 -11.14 -24.28 -29.56
CA TYR A 331 -12.12 -23.23 -29.83
C TYR A 331 -11.45 -21.89 -30.21
N LEU A 332 -10.40 -21.50 -29.50
CA LEU A 332 -9.59 -20.31 -29.80
C LEU A 332 -8.88 -20.43 -31.16
N LYS A 333 -8.43 -21.63 -31.52
CA LYS A 333 -7.80 -21.91 -32.81
C LYS A 333 -8.78 -21.74 -33.96
N GLU A 334 -9.99 -22.29 -33.85
CA GLU A 334 -11.06 -22.14 -34.84
C GLU A 334 -11.43 -20.65 -35.05
N LYS A 335 -11.49 -19.89 -33.95
CA LYS A 335 -11.80 -18.46 -33.95
C LYS A 335 -10.63 -17.53 -34.29
N LYS A 336 -9.46 -18.09 -34.62
CA LYS A 336 -8.23 -17.34 -34.96
C LYS A 336 -7.81 -16.33 -33.87
N CYS A 337 -7.99 -16.71 -32.60
CA CYS A 337 -7.60 -15.86 -31.47
C CYS A 337 -6.08 -15.83 -31.21
N PHE A 338 -5.32 -16.71 -31.88
CA PHE A 338 -3.87 -16.78 -31.77
C PHE A 338 -3.18 -15.98 -32.90
N PRO A 339 -1.91 -15.55 -32.71
CA PRO A 339 -1.09 -15.02 -33.81
C PRO A 339 -0.98 -16.02 -34.98
N GLU A 340 -0.83 -15.52 -36.21
CA GLU A 340 -0.91 -16.34 -37.45
C GLU A 340 0.02 -17.57 -37.46
N ASN A 341 1.19 -17.49 -36.83
CA ASN A 341 2.19 -18.56 -36.79
C ASN A 341 2.25 -19.32 -35.46
N ALA A 342 1.28 -19.10 -34.55
CA ALA A 342 1.30 -19.72 -33.23
C ALA A 342 0.79 -21.17 -33.27
N ASP A 343 1.58 -22.08 -32.70
CA ASP A 343 1.12 -23.44 -32.41
C ASP A 343 0.30 -23.46 -31.11
N MET A 344 -0.99 -23.74 -31.23
CA MET A 344 -1.92 -23.87 -30.11
C MET A 344 -1.46 -24.92 -29.09
N ILE A 345 -0.95 -26.07 -29.54
CA ILE A 345 -0.53 -27.14 -28.62
C ILE A 345 0.71 -26.71 -27.85
N ALA A 346 1.66 -26.04 -28.50
CA ALA A 346 2.81 -25.46 -27.82
C ALA A 346 2.43 -24.36 -26.83
N ALA A 347 1.47 -23.49 -27.15
CA ALA A 347 0.96 -22.47 -26.24
C ALA A 347 0.28 -23.09 -25.01
N LEU A 348 -0.49 -24.16 -25.21
CA LEU A 348 -1.18 -24.87 -24.14
C LEU A 348 -0.20 -25.64 -23.23
N ASP A 349 0.78 -26.34 -23.81
CA ASP A 349 1.88 -26.96 -23.06
C ASP A 349 2.58 -25.92 -22.18
N PHE A 350 2.90 -24.75 -22.76
CA PHE A 350 3.56 -23.68 -22.04
C PHE A 350 2.70 -23.13 -20.91
N TYR A 351 1.41 -22.92 -21.15
CA TYR A 351 0.44 -22.53 -20.11
C TYR A 351 0.44 -23.51 -18.91
N PHE A 352 0.43 -24.82 -19.16
CA PHE A 352 0.50 -25.82 -18.08
C PHE A 352 1.82 -25.76 -17.31
N GLN A 353 2.94 -25.52 -18.00
CA GLN A 353 4.24 -25.33 -17.34
C GLN A 353 4.21 -24.12 -16.39
N LEU A 354 3.65 -23.00 -16.84
CA LEU A 354 3.56 -21.78 -16.03
C LEU A 354 2.66 -21.95 -14.79
N CYS A 355 1.53 -22.65 -14.91
CA CYS A 355 0.65 -22.97 -13.78
C CYS A 355 1.34 -23.86 -12.72
N SER A 356 2.32 -24.65 -13.14
CA SER A 356 3.06 -25.61 -12.31
C SER A 356 4.34 -25.04 -11.67
N ILE A 357 4.58 -23.73 -11.79
CA ILE A 357 5.67 -23.03 -11.12
C ILE A 357 5.41 -23.00 -9.61
N GLU A 358 6.44 -23.31 -8.83
CA GLU A 358 6.35 -23.36 -7.36
C GLU A 358 6.92 -22.10 -6.71
N VAL A 359 6.24 -21.64 -5.68
CA VAL A 359 6.66 -20.52 -4.82
C VAL A 359 6.39 -20.87 -3.36
N THR A 360 7.00 -20.12 -2.46
CA THR A 360 6.61 -20.05 -1.04
C THR A 360 5.79 -18.78 -0.77
N CYS A 361 5.14 -18.66 0.39
CA CYS A 361 4.50 -17.38 0.76
C CYS A 361 5.51 -16.23 0.77
N GLU A 362 6.72 -16.49 1.27
CA GLU A 362 7.80 -15.49 1.38
C GLU A 362 8.25 -14.95 0.02
N SER A 363 8.40 -15.82 -0.99
CA SER A 363 8.73 -15.39 -2.36
C SER A 363 7.54 -14.72 -3.06
N GLY A 364 6.33 -15.25 -2.87
CA GLY A 364 5.10 -14.69 -3.45
C GLY A 364 4.76 -13.30 -2.91
N SER A 365 5.05 -13.01 -1.65
CA SER A 365 4.84 -11.68 -1.07
C SER A 365 5.77 -10.64 -1.69
N VAL A 366 7.03 -11.00 -1.99
CA VAL A 366 7.96 -10.15 -2.75
C VAL A 366 7.47 -9.93 -4.18
N MET A 367 6.94 -10.96 -4.85
CA MET A 367 6.35 -10.81 -6.18
C MET A 367 5.19 -9.80 -6.18
N ALA A 368 4.27 -9.92 -5.22
CA ALA A 368 3.18 -8.97 -5.04
C ALA A 368 3.71 -7.56 -4.72
N ALA A 369 4.76 -7.43 -3.92
CA ALA A 369 5.34 -6.16 -3.53
C ALA A 369 6.06 -5.47 -4.69
N THR A 370 6.64 -6.23 -5.62
CA THR A 370 7.16 -5.69 -6.88
C THR A 370 6.05 -5.05 -7.72
N LEU A 371 4.85 -5.64 -7.76
CA LEU A 371 3.68 -5.00 -8.38
C LEU A 371 3.22 -3.78 -7.58
N ALA A 372 3.21 -3.85 -6.23
CA ALA A 372 2.88 -2.71 -5.37
C ALA A 372 3.81 -1.51 -5.60
N ASN A 373 5.09 -1.78 -5.94
CA ASN A 373 6.15 -0.80 -6.11
C ASN A 373 6.37 -0.39 -7.58
N GLY A 374 5.32 -0.46 -8.41
CA GLY A 374 5.38 0.03 -9.80
C GLY A 374 6.37 -0.74 -10.70
N GLY A 375 6.67 -2.00 -10.37
CA GLY A 375 7.54 -2.87 -11.15
C GLY A 375 9.00 -2.88 -10.69
N ILE A 376 9.32 -2.22 -9.57
CA ILE A 376 10.65 -2.22 -8.96
C ILE A 376 10.66 -3.23 -7.81
N CYS A 377 11.56 -4.22 -7.87
CA CYS A 377 11.64 -5.22 -6.81
C CYS A 377 12.10 -4.55 -5.49
N PRO A 378 11.32 -4.67 -4.40
CA PRO A 378 11.56 -3.90 -3.17
C PRO A 378 12.86 -4.30 -2.47
N ILE A 379 13.30 -5.56 -2.58
CA ILE A 379 14.49 -6.07 -1.90
C ILE A 379 15.76 -6.05 -2.75
N THR A 380 15.68 -5.66 -4.03
CA THR A 380 16.87 -5.52 -4.91
C THR A 380 17.03 -4.12 -5.48
N GLY A 381 15.94 -3.37 -5.63
CA GLY A 381 15.91 -2.07 -6.31
C GLY A 381 15.93 -2.16 -7.83
N GLU A 382 15.90 -3.37 -8.41
CA GLU A 382 15.87 -3.58 -9.86
C GLU A 382 14.50 -3.23 -10.44
N ARG A 383 14.45 -2.46 -11.53
CA ARG A 383 13.23 -2.27 -12.31
C ARG A 383 13.02 -3.49 -13.21
N VAL A 384 12.06 -4.33 -12.84
CA VAL A 384 11.77 -5.60 -13.53
C VAL A 384 10.63 -5.46 -14.54
N LEU A 385 9.66 -4.60 -14.27
CA LEU A 385 8.48 -4.39 -15.13
C LEU A 385 8.29 -2.90 -15.43
N SER A 386 7.62 -2.61 -16.55
CA SER A 386 7.21 -1.24 -16.87
C SER A 386 6.04 -0.82 -15.99
N ALA A 387 5.99 0.48 -15.63
CA ALA A 387 4.88 1.00 -14.83
C ALA A 387 3.52 0.84 -15.52
N GLU A 388 3.50 0.87 -16.86
CA GLU A 388 2.32 0.60 -17.68
C GLU A 388 1.82 -0.83 -17.49
N ALA A 389 2.71 -1.83 -17.60
CA ALA A 389 2.36 -3.23 -17.40
C ALA A 389 1.77 -3.44 -16.01
N VAL A 390 2.44 -2.90 -14.98
CA VAL A 390 1.98 -3.04 -13.59
C VAL A 390 0.61 -2.41 -13.38
N ARG A 391 0.39 -1.18 -13.86
CA ARG A 391 -0.91 -0.51 -13.75
C ARG A 391 -2.03 -1.35 -14.36
N ASN A 392 -1.83 -1.84 -15.59
CA ASN A 392 -2.85 -2.61 -16.28
C ASN A 392 -3.13 -3.94 -15.56
N THR A 393 -2.08 -4.61 -15.09
CA THR A 393 -2.19 -5.86 -14.32
C THR A 393 -3.01 -5.65 -13.05
N LEU A 394 -2.71 -4.59 -12.28
CA LEU A 394 -3.45 -4.27 -11.05
C LEU A 394 -4.92 -3.94 -11.32
N SER A 395 -5.22 -3.19 -12.40
CA SER A 395 -6.60 -2.91 -12.81
C SER A 395 -7.37 -4.20 -13.12
N LEU A 396 -6.77 -5.13 -13.85
CA LEU A 396 -7.40 -6.41 -14.20
C LEU A 396 -7.48 -7.38 -13.02
N MET A 397 -6.51 -7.37 -12.11
CA MET A 397 -6.60 -8.11 -10.85
C MET A 397 -7.76 -7.60 -9.99
N HIS A 398 -7.99 -6.28 -9.96
CA HIS A 398 -9.10 -5.69 -9.21
C HIS A 398 -10.47 -6.15 -9.74
N SER A 399 -10.68 -6.12 -11.06
CA SER A 399 -12.00 -6.46 -11.64
C SER A 399 -12.21 -7.94 -11.98
N CYS A 400 -11.13 -8.72 -12.16
CA CYS A 400 -11.21 -10.07 -12.76
C CYS A 400 -10.42 -11.14 -12.01
N GLY A 401 -9.81 -10.84 -10.86
CA GLY A 401 -8.80 -11.70 -10.25
C GLY A 401 -9.27 -12.86 -9.36
N MET A 402 -10.50 -12.80 -8.84
CA MET A 402 -11.01 -13.72 -7.80
C MET A 402 -12.16 -14.61 -8.30
N TYR A 403 -12.05 -15.08 -9.55
CA TYR A 403 -13.08 -15.88 -10.23
C TYR A 403 -14.45 -15.18 -10.19
N ASP A 404 -15.54 -15.91 -9.96
CA ASP A 404 -16.90 -15.35 -9.86
C ASP A 404 -17.06 -14.41 -8.66
N PHE A 405 -16.14 -14.45 -7.69
CA PHE A 405 -16.13 -13.56 -6.52
C PHE A 405 -15.47 -12.20 -6.82
N SER A 406 -14.90 -11.98 -8.01
CA SER A 406 -14.15 -10.74 -8.33
C SER A 406 -14.94 -9.46 -8.06
N GLY A 407 -16.22 -9.41 -8.44
CA GLY A 407 -17.06 -8.23 -8.20
C GLY A 407 -17.33 -7.97 -6.72
N GLN A 408 -17.61 -9.02 -5.94
CA GLN A 408 -17.84 -8.91 -4.50
C GLN A 408 -16.54 -8.57 -3.75
N PHE A 409 -15.42 -9.15 -4.17
CA PHE A 409 -14.10 -8.85 -3.62
C PHE A 409 -13.71 -7.40 -3.88
N ALA A 410 -13.90 -6.90 -5.11
CA ALA A 410 -13.64 -5.51 -5.45
C ALA A 410 -14.53 -4.52 -4.67
N PHE A 411 -15.75 -4.93 -4.30
CA PHE A 411 -16.69 -4.11 -3.53
C PHE A 411 -16.42 -4.11 -2.02
N HIS A 412 -16.13 -5.28 -1.43
CA HIS A 412 -15.95 -5.41 0.02
C HIS A 412 -14.50 -5.24 0.48
N VAL A 413 -13.55 -5.76 -0.30
CA VAL A 413 -12.11 -5.69 0.01
C VAL A 413 -11.45 -4.56 -0.77
N GLY A 414 -11.80 -4.39 -2.03
CA GLY A 414 -11.32 -3.27 -2.84
C GLY A 414 -9.83 -3.29 -3.12
N LEU A 415 -9.16 -4.43 -3.03
CA LEU A 415 -7.74 -4.59 -3.33
C LEU A 415 -7.54 -5.43 -4.60
N PRO A 416 -6.52 -5.13 -5.43
CA PRO A 416 -6.10 -6.04 -6.50
C PRO A 416 -5.62 -7.38 -5.93
N ALA A 417 -6.25 -8.48 -6.35
CA ALA A 417 -5.87 -9.81 -5.91
C ALA A 417 -5.97 -10.83 -7.05
N LYS A 418 -5.29 -11.96 -6.93
CA LYS A 418 -5.50 -13.13 -7.78
C LYS A 418 -5.47 -14.39 -6.92
N SER A 419 -6.49 -15.23 -7.05
CA SER A 419 -6.51 -16.55 -6.42
C SER A 419 -6.05 -17.67 -7.34
N GLY A 420 -5.47 -18.72 -6.76
CA GLY A 420 -5.09 -19.97 -7.38
C GLY A 420 -5.77 -21.15 -6.69
N VAL A 421 -6.12 -22.17 -7.46
CA VAL A 421 -6.73 -23.44 -6.98
C VAL A 421 -5.81 -24.25 -6.05
N SER A 422 -4.55 -23.86 -5.91
CA SER A 422 -3.64 -24.38 -4.87
C SER A 422 -3.95 -23.84 -3.47
N GLY A 423 -4.92 -22.93 -3.33
CA GLY A 423 -5.20 -22.22 -2.08
C GLY A 423 -4.43 -20.91 -1.93
N ALA A 424 -3.72 -20.48 -2.97
CA ALA A 424 -2.96 -19.25 -2.97
C ALA A 424 -3.85 -18.01 -3.23
N VAL A 425 -3.51 -16.90 -2.58
CA VAL A 425 -4.07 -15.57 -2.86
C VAL A 425 -2.93 -14.57 -2.90
N LEU A 426 -2.61 -14.11 -4.11
CA LEU A 426 -1.67 -13.03 -4.37
C LEU A 426 -2.41 -11.69 -4.21
N LEU A 427 -2.09 -10.92 -3.18
CA LEU A 427 -2.78 -9.67 -2.83
C LEU A 427 -1.81 -8.48 -2.92
N VAL A 428 -2.26 -7.38 -3.52
CA VAL A 428 -1.46 -6.16 -3.66
C VAL A 428 -2.16 -5.00 -2.99
N VAL A 429 -1.43 -4.26 -2.14
CA VAL A 429 -1.82 -2.93 -1.65
C VAL A 429 -0.92 -1.92 -2.36
N PRO A 430 -1.39 -1.27 -3.43
CA PRO A 430 -0.54 -0.41 -4.27
C PRO A 430 0.18 0.67 -3.46
N ASN A 431 1.47 0.87 -3.74
CA ASN A 431 2.37 1.78 -3.04
C ASN A 431 2.62 1.49 -1.55
N VAL A 432 2.15 0.36 -1.02
CA VAL A 432 2.34 -0.01 0.40
C VAL A 432 3.05 -1.35 0.54
N MET A 433 2.42 -2.44 0.07
CA MET A 433 2.94 -3.79 0.28
C MET A 433 2.31 -4.83 -0.66
N GLY A 434 2.98 -5.96 -0.79
CA GLY A 434 2.43 -7.20 -1.33
C GLY A 434 2.25 -8.24 -0.24
N ILE A 435 1.22 -9.06 -0.38
CA ILE A 435 0.88 -10.15 0.55
C ILE A 435 0.65 -11.43 -0.26
N MET A 436 1.13 -12.55 0.27
CA MET A 436 0.76 -13.89 -0.19
C MET A 436 0.14 -14.66 0.97
N CYS A 437 -1.11 -15.06 0.80
CA CYS A 437 -1.81 -15.98 1.68
C CYS A 437 -1.89 -17.35 1.02
N TRP A 438 -1.74 -18.42 1.80
CA TRP A 438 -1.86 -19.78 1.28
C TRP A 438 -2.52 -20.71 2.27
N SER A 439 -3.69 -21.22 1.89
CA SER A 439 -4.45 -22.26 2.60
C SER A 439 -5.16 -23.14 1.57
N PRO A 440 -4.80 -24.43 1.43
CA PRO A 440 -5.34 -25.33 0.39
C PRO A 440 -6.87 -25.46 0.35
N PRO A 441 -7.62 -25.45 1.46
CA PRO A 441 -9.09 -25.50 1.42
C PRO A 441 -9.72 -24.31 0.67
N LEU A 442 -10.49 -24.64 -0.37
CA LEU A 442 -11.19 -23.69 -1.23
C LEU A 442 -12.68 -23.61 -0.89
N ASP A 443 -13.25 -22.44 -1.13
CA ASP A 443 -14.69 -22.23 -1.16
C ASP A 443 -15.34 -22.81 -2.43
N ARG A 444 -16.66 -22.62 -2.57
CA ARG A 444 -17.44 -23.14 -3.70
C ARG A 444 -17.10 -22.49 -5.05
N VAL A 445 -16.40 -21.37 -5.07
CA VAL A 445 -16.01 -20.63 -6.27
C VAL A 445 -14.51 -20.75 -6.58
N GLY A 446 -13.77 -21.49 -5.76
CA GLY A 446 -12.37 -21.84 -5.98
C GLY A 446 -11.35 -20.91 -5.31
N ASN A 447 -11.78 -20.04 -4.40
CA ASN A 447 -10.88 -19.16 -3.63
C ASN A 447 -10.54 -19.78 -2.27
N SER A 448 -9.35 -19.49 -1.74
CA SER A 448 -8.94 -19.97 -0.40
C SER A 448 -9.83 -19.38 0.71
N VAL A 449 -10.42 -20.24 1.55
CA VAL A 449 -11.33 -19.81 2.63
C VAL A 449 -10.62 -18.87 3.60
N ARG A 450 -9.50 -19.32 4.20
CA ARG A 450 -8.72 -18.52 5.14
C ARG A 450 -8.14 -17.27 4.47
N GLY A 451 -7.69 -17.38 3.21
CA GLY A 451 -7.16 -16.27 2.43
C GLY A 451 -8.18 -15.14 2.25
N ILE A 452 -9.43 -15.45 1.90
CA ILE A 452 -10.49 -14.44 1.73
C ILE A 452 -10.85 -13.80 3.07
N HIS A 453 -11.02 -14.60 4.14
CA HIS A 453 -11.31 -14.07 5.47
C HIS A 453 -10.20 -13.12 5.96
N PHE A 454 -8.94 -13.47 5.74
CA PHE A 454 -7.80 -12.60 6.06
C PHE A 454 -7.87 -11.26 5.32
N CYS A 455 -8.18 -11.29 4.01
CA CYS A 455 -8.33 -10.06 3.23
C CYS A 455 -9.45 -9.17 3.76
N GLN A 456 -10.58 -9.75 4.17
CA GLN A 456 -11.72 -9.01 4.72
C GLN A 456 -11.43 -8.39 6.08
N GLU A 457 -10.81 -9.14 7.00
CA GLU A 457 -10.42 -8.62 8.31
C GLU A 457 -9.33 -7.54 8.18
N LEU A 458 -8.40 -7.71 7.24
CA LEU A 458 -7.34 -6.73 6.95
C LEU A 458 -7.92 -5.35 6.61
N VAL A 459 -8.87 -5.26 5.67
CA VAL A 459 -9.47 -3.98 5.27
C VAL A 459 -10.53 -3.46 6.25
N SER A 460 -11.02 -4.32 7.15
CA SER A 460 -11.89 -3.92 8.24
C SER A 460 -11.10 -3.21 9.33
N LEU A 461 -9.86 -3.67 9.60
CA LEU A 461 -8.95 -3.08 10.57
C LEU A 461 -8.20 -1.86 10.00
N PHE A 462 -7.69 -1.95 8.76
CA PHE A 462 -6.85 -0.93 8.15
C PHE A 462 -7.54 -0.19 7.01
N ASN A 463 -7.19 1.09 6.79
CA ASN A 463 -7.71 1.93 5.71
C ASN A 463 -7.04 1.62 4.34
N PHE A 464 -6.96 0.34 3.98
CA PHE A 464 -6.33 -0.13 2.74
C PHE A 464 -7.28 -0.31 1.57
N HIS A 465 -8.60 -0.24 1.78
CA HIS A 465 -9.54 -0.31 0.67
C HIS A 465 -9.18 0.75 -0.38
N ASN A 466 -9.15 0.43 -1.66
CA ASN A 466 -8.69 1.36 -2.71
C ASN A 466 -9.52 2.66 -2.80
N TYR A 467 -10.73 2.65 -2.21
CA TYR A 467 -11.63 3.80 -2.11
C TYR A 467 -11.84 4.30 -0.68
N ASP A 468 -11.04 3.87 0.29
CA ASP A 468 -11.05 4.46 1.65
C ASP A 468 -10.44 5.87 1.65
N ASN A 469 -10.85 6.68 2.62
CA ASN A 469 -10.34 8.03 2.79
C ASN A 469 -9.06 8.04 3.64
N LEU A 470 -8.02 8.71 3.16
CA LEU A 470 -6.73 8.81 3.85
C LEU A 470 -6.68 9.89 4.95
N ARG A 471 -7.70 10.76 5.04
CA ARG A 471 -7.75 11.91 5.96
C ARG A 471 -8.81 11.75 7.05
N HIS A 472 -9.99 11.24 6.69
CA HIS A 472 -11.15 11.10 7.57
C HIS A 472 -11.56 9.64 7.63
N PHE A 473 -10.99 8.89 8.57
CA PHE A 473 -11.32 7.49 8.82
C PHE A 473 -11.65 7.32 10.31
N ALA A 474 -12.91 7.02 10.63
CA ALA A 474 -13.41 7.18 12.00
C ALA A 474 -12.94 6.09 12.99
N ARG A 475 -12.50 4.92 12.51
CA ARG A 475 -12.11 3.77 13.37
C ARG A 475 -11.02 2.86 12.82
N LYS A 476 -10.62 3.01 11.55
CA LYS A 476 -9.60 2.16 10.93
C LYS A 476 -8.21 2.66 11.31
N LEU A 477 -7.21 1.79 11.25
CA LEU A 477 -5.81 2.13 11.45
C LEU A 477 -5.16 2.51 10.11
N ASP A 478 -4.27 3.50 10.14
CA ASP A 478 -3.40 3.82 9.00
C ASP A 478 -1.93 3.61 9.40
N PRO A 479 -1.32 2.48 9.01
CA PRO A 479 0.06 2.16 9.40
C PRO A 479 1.09 3.00 8.67
N ARG A 480 0.68 3.85 7.70
CA ARG A 480 1.58 4.81 7.03
C ARG A 480 1.91 6.01 7.90
N ARG A 481 1.18 6.21 9.00
CA ARG A 481 1.34 7.31 9.93
C ARG A 481 1.89 6.81 11.25
N LEU A 482 2.69 7.65 11.91
CA LEU A 482 3.14 7.39 13.28
C LEU A 482 1.95 7.53 14.23
N SER A 483 1.69 6.48 15.02
CA SER A 483 0.52 6.35 15.91
C SER A 483 0.37 7.54 16.89
N LEU A 484 1.48 8.03 17.44
CA LEU A 484 1.52 9.14 18.38
C LEU A 484 1.47 10.52 17.70
N ASP A 485 1.97 10.61 16.47
CA ASP A 485 2.18 11.88 15.79
C ASP A 485 0.85 12.43 15.24
N ASP A 486 -0.07 11.57 14.78
CA ASP A 486 -1.38 12.01 14.26
C ASP A 486 -2.29 12.54 15.38
N ARG A 487 -2.33 11.86 16.55
CA ARG A 487 -3.07 12.35 17.72
C ARG A 487 -2.46 13.66 18.22
N ASN A 488 -1.16 13.69 18.45
CA ASN A 488 -0.49 14.90 18.95
C ASN A 488 -0.59 16.07 17.97
N LYS A 489 -0.48 15.84 16.65
CA LYS A 489 -0.69 16.89 15.64
C LYS A 489 -2.12 17.40 15.63
N SER A 490 -3.12 16.51 15.73
CA SER A 490 -4.52 16.93 15.80
C SER A 490 -4.77 17.78 17.04
N VAL A 491 -4.25 17.35 18.20
CA VAL A 491 -4.32 18.10 19.45
C VAL A 491 -3.60 19.44 19.34
N VAL A 492 -2.36 19.48 18.85
CA VAL A 492 -1.60 20.73 18.67
C VAL A 492 -2.31 21.69 17.71
N ASN A 493 -2.86 21.19 16.60
CA ASN A 493 -3.61 22.02 15.66
C ASN A 493 -4.91 22.56 16.28
N LEU A 494 -5.59 21.76 17.10
CA LEU A 494 -6.75 22.19 17.88
C LEU A 494 -6.36 23.28 18.88
N MET A 495 -5.27 23.11 19.62
CA MET A 495 -4.76 24.11 20.58
C MET A 495 -4.34 25.40 19.86
N PHE A 496 -3.71 25.30 18.69
CA PHE A 496 -3.33 26.48 17.91
C PHE A 496 -4.55 27.26 17.38
N ALA A 497 -5.62 26.55 16.99
CA ALA A 497 -6.88 27.19 16.63
C ALA A 497 -7.53 27.89 17.84
N ALA A 498 -7.44 27.31 19.03
CA ALA A 498 -7.90 27.93 20.27
C ALA A 498 -7.05 29.15 20.67
N TYR A 499 -5.73 29.06 20.51
CA TYR A 499 -4.76 30.14 20.76
C TYR A 499 -4.95 31.35 19.83
N SER A 500 -5.24 31.10 18.55
CA SER A 500 -5.47 32.18 17.57
C SER A 500 -6.91 32.72 17.57
N GLY A 501 -7.82 32.09 18.32
CA GLY A 501 -9.25 32.41 18.31
C GLY A 501 -9.96 32.07 16.99
N ASP A 502 -9.41 31.22 16.13
CA ASP A 502 -10.04 30.82 14.85
C ASP A 502 -11.21 29.85 15.10
N VAL A 503 -12.39 30.42 15.37
CA VAL A 503 -13.63 29.66 15.54
C VAL A 503 -14.00 28.87 14.27
N SER A 504 -13.59 29.33 13.08
CA SER A 504 -13.86 28.57 11.84
C SER A 504 -13.06 27.27 11.80
N ALA A 505 -11.80 27.30 12.24
CA ALA A 505 -11.01 26.08 12.42
C ALA A 505 -11.60 25.16 13.50
N LEU A 506 -11.99 25.71 14.66
CA LEU A 506 -12.63 24.94 15.73
C LEU A 506 -13.93 24.27 15.26
N ARG A 507 -14.76 24.99 14.48
CA ARG A 507 -15.96 24.43 13.84
C ARG A 507 -15.63 23.27 12.90
N ARG A 508 -14.58 23.41 12.08
CA ARG A 508 -14.13 22.32 11.18
C ARG A 508 -13.64 21.09 11.97
N PHE A 509 -12.94 21.28 13.09
CA PHE A 509 -12.50 20.16 13.94
C PHE A 509 -13.67 19.46 14.62
N ALA A 510 -14.60 20.22 15.20
CA ALA A 510 -15.82 19.66 15.81
C ALA A 510 -16.67 18.90 14.78
N LEU A 511 -16.80 19.42 13.56
CA LEU A 511 -17.49 18.72 12.46
C LEU A 511 -16.76 17.46 11.99
N SER A 512 -15.44 17.37 12.20
CA SER A 512 -14.62 16.20 11.84
C SER A 512 -14.62 15.11 12.92
N ALA A 513 -15.48 15.23 13.94
CA ALA A 513 -15.57 14.32 15.09
C ALA A 513 -14.25 14.18 15.88
N VAL A 514 -13.43 15.24 15.91
CA VAL A 514 -12.29 15.31 16.82
C VAL A 514 -12.82 15.52 18.25
N ASP A 515 -12.28 14.77 19.21
CA ASP A 515 -12.60 14.98 20.61
C ASP A 515 -12.02 16.33 21.08
N MET A 516 -12.91 17.24 21.48
CA MET A 516 -12.57 18.59 21.90
C MET A 516 -12.08 18.65 23.36
N GLU A 517 -12.15 17.53 24.09
CA GLU A 517 -11.63 17.38 25.45
C GLU A 517 -10.19 16.83 25.50
N GLU A 518 -9.59 16.56 24.35
CA GLU A 518 -8.20 16.13 24.25
C GLU A 518 -7.24 17.15 24.88
N LYS A 519 -6.20 16.61 25.53
CA LYS A 519 -5.26 17.38 26.34
C LYS A 519 -3.89 17.45 25.70
N ASP A 520 -3.25 18.60 25.80
CA ASP A 520 -1.85 18.78 25.40
C ASP A 520 -0.87 18.18 26.44
N TYR A 521 0.43 18.38 26.21
CA TYR A 521 1.48 17.88 27.11
C TYR A 521 1.40 18.48 28.52
N ASP A 522 0.80 19.66 28.71
CA ASP A 522 0.58 20.31 30.01
C ASP A 522 -0.80 19.98 30.60
N SER A 523 -1.46 18.95 30.08
CA SER A 523 -2.82 18.54 30.48
C SER A 523 -3.90 19.61 30.24
N ARG A 524 -3.63 20.59 29.36
CA ARG A 524 -4.57 21.66 29.03
C ARG A 524 -5.47 21.25 27.87
N THR A 525 -6.74 21.61 27.95
CA THR A 525 -7.69 21.49 26.84
C THR A 525 -7.73 22.76 26.00
N GLY A 526 -8.38 22.72 24.83
CA GLY A 526 -8.61 23.91 24.02
C GLY A 526 -9.32 25.03 24.79
N LEU A 527 -10.12 24.67 25.80
CA LEU A 527 -10.80 25.63 26.67
C LEU A 527 -9.82 26.39 27.57
N HIS A 528 -8.78 25.73 28.11
CA HIS A 528 -7.74 26.41 28.90
C HIS A 528 -7.01 27.45 28.04
N VAL A 529 -6.57 27.03 26.84
CA VAL A 529 -5.82 27.88 25.91
C VAL A 529 -6.66 29.09 25.45
N ALA A 530 -7.91 28.87 25.03
CA ALA A 530 -8.80 29.96 24.63
C ALA A 530 -9.12 30.91 25.80
N SER A 531 -9.15 30.40 27.04
CA SER A 531 -9.44 31.20 28.24
C SER A 531 -8.26 32.05 28.68
N ALA A 532 -7.03 31.51 28.54
CA ALA A 532 -5.79 32.22 28.84
C ALA A 532 -5.52 33.38 27.86
N GLU A 533 -5.89 33.23 26.58
CA GLU A 533 -5.73 34.28 25.55
C GLU A 533 -6.90 35.29 25.50
N GLY A 534 -8.01 35.00 26.19
CA GLY A 534 -9.16 35.89 26.27
C GLY A 534 -10.13 35.83 25.07
N HIS A 535 -10.13 34.75 24.29
CA HIS A 535 -10.99 34.61 23.11
C HIS A 535 -12.42 34.17 23.46
N VAL A 536 -13.29 35.15 23.76
CA VAL A 536 -14.68 34.92 24.19
C VAL A 536 -15.48 34.06 23.20
N GLU A 537 -15.38 34.32 21.89
CA GLU A 537 -16.12 33.54 20.88
C GLU A 537 -15.69 32.07 20.81
N ALA A 538 -14.39 31.80 20.97
CA ALA A 538 -13.86 30.45 21.01
C ALA A 538 -14.29 29.71 22.29
N VAL A 539 -14.30 30.41 23.43
CA VAL A 539 -14.80 29.88 24.71
C VAL A 539 -16.28 29.53 24.59
N ILE A 540 -17.12 30.43 24.09
CA ILE A 540 -18.55 30.19 23.86
C ILE A 540 -18.76 28.99 22.93
N PHE A 541 -17.99 28.88 21.84
CA PHE A 541 -18.07 27.74 20.94
C PHE A 541 -17.74 26.41 21.67
N LEU A 542 -16.65 26.38 22.42
CA LEU A 542 -16.20 25.18 23.15
C LEU A 542 -17.15 24.78 24.28
N THR A 543 -17.75 25.73 24.98
CA THR A 543 -18.68 25.46 26.08
C THR A 543 -20.10 25.22 25.59
N GLU A 544 -20.69 26.11 24.81
CA GLU A 544 -22.09 25.99 24.40
C GLU A 544 -22.30 24.93 23.34
N THR A 545 -21.42 24.87 22.33
CA THR A 545 -21.58 23.97 21.18
C THR A 545 -20.91 22.62 21.41
N CYS A 546 -19.65 22.60 21.88
CA CYS A 546 -18.89 21.36 22.07
C CYS A 546 -19.05 20.72 23.45
N LYS A 547 -19.66 21.42 24.42
CA LYS A 547 -19.91 20.92 25.79
C LYS A 547 -18.65 20.44 26.54
N VAL A 548 -17.50 21.07 26.29
CA VAL A 548 -16.24 20.73 26.98
C VAL A 548 -16.35 20.96 28.48
N ASN A 549 -15.83 20.04 29.29
CA ASN A 549 -15.88 20.12 30.76
C ASN A 549 -15.05 21.32 31.31
N PRO A 550 -15.68 22.24 32.07
CA PRO A 550 -15.02 23.44 32.59
C PRO A 550 -14.25 23.22 33.90
N HIS A 551 -14.26 22.00 34.45
CA HIS A 551 -13.61 21.64 35.72
C HIS A 551 -12.33 20.80 35.53
N ILE A 552 -11.94 20.54 34.28
CA ILE A 552 -10.66 19.89 34.00
C ILE A 552 -9.55 20.78 34.56
N LYS A 553 -8.61 20.16 35.26
CA LYS A 553 -7.41 20.83 35.76
C LYS A 553 -6.22 20.54 34.85
N ASP A 554 -5.40 21.56 34.65
CA ASP A 554 -4.11 21.43 33.99
C ASP A 554 -3.03 20.83 34.92
N ARG A 555 -1.78 20.80 34.44
CA ARG A 555 -0.61 20.34 35.22
C ARG A 555 -0.35 21.16 36.49
N TRP A 556 -0.73 22.44 36.53
CA TRP A 556 -0.54 23.33 37.67
C TRP A 556 -1.73 23.32 38.63
N GLY A 557 -2.78 22.57 38.31
CA GLY A 557 -3.99 22.46 39.12
C GLY A 557 -5.00 23.58 38.87
N ASN A 558 -4.75 24.44 37.87
CA ASN A 558 -5.62 25.53 37.47
C ASN A 558 -6.75 25.00 36.60
N THR A 559 -7.94 25.60 36.76
CA THR A 559 -9.06 25.41 35.83
C THR A 559 -9.06 26.49 34.75
N PRO A 560 -9.80 26.35 33.64
CA PRO A 560 -9.91 27.40 32.62
C PRO A 560 -10.39 28.75 33.19
N LEU A 561 -11.19 28.71 34.26
CA LEU A 561 -11.64 29.92 34.97
C LEU A 561 -10.51 30.59 35.74
N ASP A 562 -9.63 29.79 36.35
CA ASP A 562 -8.47 30.30 37.08
C ASP A 562 -7.47 30.94 36.10
N ASP A 563 -7.26 30.32 34.93
CA ASP A 563 -6.45 30.89 33.85
C ASP A 563 -7.03 32.23 33.38
N ALA A 564 -8.34 32.30 33.09
CA ALA A 564 -8.99 33.54 32.68
C ALA A 564 -8.87 34.67 33.72
N ARG A 565 -8.90 34.33 35.03
CA ARG A 565 -8.70 35.29 36.13
C ARG A 565 -7.24 35.71 36.25
N GLN A 566 -6.31 34.77 36.11
CA GLN A 566 -4.88 35.03 36.20
C GLN A 566 -4.40 36.00 35.12
N PHE A 567 -4.94 35.88 33.90
CA PHE A 567 -4.60 36.77 32.78
C PHE A 567 -5.51 38.00 32.66
N GLY A 568 -6.54 38.13 33.52
CA GLY A 568 -7.38 39.33 33.63
C GLY A 568 -8.43 39.50 32.52
N HIS A 569 -9.03 38.41 32.03
CA HIS A 569 -10.00 38.42 30.94
C HIS A 569 -11.46 38.37 31.45
N ASP A 570 -12.00 39.50 31.91
CA ASP A 570 -13.33 39.60 32.55
C ASP A 570 -14.50 39.07 31.69
N GLY A 571 -14.42 39.24 30.36
CA GLY A 571 -15.43 38.74 29.42
C GLY A 571 -15.50 37.21 29.38
N VAL A 572 -14.34 36.55 29.43
CA VAL A 572 -14.24 35.08 29.50
C VAL A 572 -14.65 34.59 30.90
N VAL A 573 -14.21 35.28 31.96
CA VAL A 573 -14.58 34.95 33.35
C VAL A 573 -16.10 34.93 33.52
N SER A 574 -16.81 35.91 32.94
CA SER A 574 -18.26 35.98 32.97
C SER A 574 -18.91 34.78 32.27
N ALA A 575 -18.47 34.48 31.04
CA ALA A 575 -18.98 33.35 30.25
C ALA A 575 -18.72 31.98 30.91
N LEU A 576 -17.51 31.76 31.45
CA LEU A 576 -17.17 30.52 32.15
C LEU A 576 -17.91 30.37 33.49
N THR A 577 -18.10 31.46 34.24
CA THR A 577 -18.84 31.44 35.51
C THR A 577 -20.30 31.08 35.26
N GLU A 578 -20.90 31.60 34.19
CA GLU A 578 -22.25 31.24 33.77
C GLU A 578 -22.33 29.76 33.36
N TYR A 579 -21.38 29.29 32.55
CA TYR A 579 -21.35 27.91 32.10
C TYR A 579 -21.12 26.91 33.25
N GLN A 580 -20.24 27.21 34.21
CA GLN A 580 -20.03 26.38 35.40
C GLN A 580 -21.29 26.27 36.29
N ARG A 581 -22.17 27.28 36.30
CA ARG A 581 -23.47 27.17 37.00
C ARG A 581 -24.42 26.22 36.28
N MET A 582 -24.31 26.11 34.96
CA MET A 582 -25.13 25.23 34.13
C MET A 582 -24.57 23.80 34.05
N TYR A 583 -23.29 23.60 34.36
CA TYR A 583 -22.61 22.30 34.34
C TYR A 583 -22.36 21.80 35.77
N PRO A 584 -23.25 20.97 36.36
CA PRO A 584 -23.08 20.51 37.74
C PRO A 584 -21.85 19.62 37.87
N CYS A 585 -20.98 19.95 38.82
CA CYS A 585 -19.78 19.18 39.13
C CYS A 585 -20.19 17.78 39.65
N SER A 586 -20.04 16.75 38.81
CA SER A 586 -20.17 15.37 39.26
C SER A 586 -18.99 15.05 40.18
N ASN A 587 -19.25 15.03 41.49
CA ASN A 587 -18.28 14.66 42.53
C ASN A 587 -17.58 13.34 42.17
N GLY A 588 -16.26 13.40 42.02
CA GLY A 588 -15.43 12.20 41.88
C GLY A 588 -15.27 11.51 43.23
N SER A 589 -15.76 10.27 43.33
CA SER A 589 -15.05 9.09 43.86
C SER A 589 -16.03 7.97 44.23
N GLN A 590 -16.27 7.03 43.31
CA GLN A 590 -16.39 5.60 43.62
C GLN A 590 -16.43 4.74 42.33
N SER A 591 -15.38 3.93 42.20
CA SER A 591 -15.21 2.68 41.45
C SER A 591 -15.17 2.66 39.92
N GLU A 592 -13.97 2.42 39.41
CA GLU A 592 -13.62 1.87 38.09
C GLU A 592 -14.18 0.45 37.84
N THR A 593 -15.41 0.12 38.25
CA THR A 593 -15.96 -1.25 38.07
C THR A 593 -17.37 -1.36 37.50
N GLU A 594 -18.08 -0.27 37.17
CA GLU A 594 -19.46 -0.39 36.65
C GLU A 594 -19.67 -0.02 35.16
N ASP A 595 -18.77 0.75 34.53
CA ASP A 595 -18.92 1.08 33.10
C ASP A 595 -18.48 -0.03 32.14
N GLN A 596 -17.80 -1.06 32.64
CA GLN A 596 -17.51 -2.27 31.85
C GLN A 596 -18.75 -3.16 31.63
N ARG A 597 -19.86 -2.96 32.36
CA ARG A 597 -21.04 -3.84 32.28
C ARG A 597 -22.20 -3.32 31.41
N LYS A 598 -22.15 -2.07 30.94
CA LYS A 598 -23.23 -1.50 30.12
C LYS A 598 -22.96 -1.48 28.61
N LEU A 599 -21.75 -1.84 28.16
CA LEU A 599 -21.46 -2.01 26.73
C LEU A 599 -21.78 -3.41 26.17
N ASP A 600 -22.07 -4.39 27.03
CA ASP A 600 -22.39 -5.77 26.61
C ASP A 600 -23.89 -6.02 26.35
N THR A 601 -24.75 -5.00 26.39
CA THR A 601 -26.22 -5.18 26.21
C THR A 601 -26.82 -4.44 25.02
N VAL A 602 -26.01 -3.98 24.06
CA VAL A 602 -26.51 -3.50 22.75
C VAL A 602 -25.77 -4.19 21.62
N LYS A 603 -25.87 -5.52 21.60
CA LYS A 603 -25.88 -6.32 20.37
C LYS A 603 -27.16 -7.14 20.38
N VAL A 604 -27.74 -7.30 19.20
CA VAL A 604 -29.00 -8.00 18.86
C VAL A 604 -30.25 -7.11 18.98
N VAL A 605 -30.56 -6.38 17.89
CA VAL A 605 -31.84 -6.48 17.15
C VAL A 605 -31.61 -6.00 15.71
N VAL A 606 -31.69 -6.96 14.77
CA VAL A 606 -31.75 -6.92 13.28
C VAL A 606 -30.56 -6.34 12.52
#